data_AF-A0A8N4EYU6-F1
#
_entry.id   AF-A0A8N4EYU6-F1
#
_cell.length_a   1.000
_cell.length_b   1.000
_cell.length_c   1.000
_cell.angle_alpha   90.00
_cell.angle_beta   90.00
_cell.angle_gamma   90.00
#
_symmetry.space_group_name_H-M   'P 1'
#
loop_
_entity.id
_entity.type
_entity.pdbx_description
1 polymer ?
#
loop_
_entity_poly.entity_id
_entity_poly.type
_entity_poly.pdbx_seq_one_letter_code
_entity_poly.pdbx_strand_id
1 'polypeptide(L)'
;MSKILSKLRGFFSSRTMVGVDKAGNRYFTRKEEIDGAMKEKRWVVFKGEEDPTSIPVEWICWLNGQRKKAPTPEEMIELEARREHVRQNVAFLKKKEEEERKSLGGGIRQRKTISKGGSLDLKSFIQQFPSASFDHNRGFEEVSDEIDGTKNKDRGSEGEDSWRRCQQWP
;
A
#
# COMPACT_ATOMS: atom_id res chain seq x y z
N MET A 1 -8.11 48.12 35.38
CA MET A 1 -6.80 47.43 35.32
C MET A 1 -7.10 45.96 35.10
N SER A 2 -6.78 45.23 34.03
CA SER A 2 -5.74 45.29 33.00
C SER A 2 -6.21 44.38 31.86
N LYS A 3 -6.77 44.93 30.77
CA LYS A 3 -7.26 44.17 29.59
C LYS A 3 -6.36 44.31 28.36
N ILE A 4 -5.12 44.77 28.57
CA ILE A 4 -4.17 45.07 27.48
C ILE A 4 -3.21 43.89 27.24
N LEU A 5 -3.03 43.00 28.22
CA LEU A 5 -2.14 41.84 28.10
C LEU A 5 -2.78 40.61 27.43
N SER A 6 -4.10 40.58 27.25
CA SER A 6 -4.81 39.45 26.65
C SER A 6 -4.70 39.39 25.12
N LYS A 7 -4.19 40.46 24.48
CA LYS A 7 -4.11 40.58 23.00
C LYS A 7 -2.75 40.21 22.40
N LEU A 8 -1.71 40.02 23.23
CA LEU A 8 -0.35 39.69 22.77
C LEU A 8 -0.05 38.18 22.65
N ARG A 9 -0.95 37.30 23.10
CA ARG A 9 -0.74 35.84 23.00
C ARG A 9 -0.90 35.28 21.58
N GLY A 10 -1.44 36.05 20.63
CA GLY A 10 -1.71 35.60 19.26
C GLY A 10 -0.55 35.74 18.26
N PHE A 11 0.54 36.42 18.63
CA PHE A 11 1.58 36.81 17.66
C PHE A 11 2.77 35.87 17.56
N PHE A 12 2.92 34.89 18.45
CA PHE A 12 3.83 33.77 18.21
C PHE A 12 3.11 32.72 17.36
N SER A 13 2.82 33.09 16.11
CA SER A 13 2.56 32.13 15.04
C SER A 13 3.85 31.32 14.82
N SER A 14 4.15 30.41 15.75
CA SER A 14 5.38 29.64 15.77
C SER A 14 5.30 28.57 14.71
N ARG A 15 5.57 28.98 13.46
CA ARG A 15 5.95 28.06 12.39
C ARG A 15 7.19 27.31 12.87
N THR A 16 7.01 26.05 13.24
CA THR A 16 8.12 25.20 13.69
C THR A 16 8.62 24.42 12.48
N MET A 17 9.89 24.61 12.14
CA MET A 17 10.56 23.76 11.15
C MET A 17 10.83 22.40 11.75
N VAL A 18 10.36 21.36 11.08
CA VAL A 18 10.37 19.99 11.59
C VAL A 18 11.56 19.22 11.01
N GLY A 19 11.86 19.43 9.74
CA GLY A 19 12.97 18.76 9.08
C GLY A 19 13.10 19.14 7.62
N VAL A 20 14.11 18.54 7.00
CA VAL A 20 14.44 18.72 5.58
C VAL A 20 14.67 17.33 4.98
N ASP A 21 14.16 17.09 3.77
CA ASP A 21 14.44 15.85 3.05
C ASP A 21 15.73 15.93 2.21
N LYS A 22 16.07 14.85 1.51
CA LYS A 22 17.25 14.78 0.64
C LYS A 22 17.15 15.72 -0.58
N ALA A 23 15.94 16.01 -1.05
CA ALA A 23 15.70 16.97 -2.13
C ALA A 23 15.85 18.43 -1.66
N GLY A 24 15.87 18.66 -0.34
CA GLY A 24 15.97 19.98 0.27
C GLY A 24 14.62 20.63 0.56
N ASN A 25 13.51 19.89 0.43
CA ASN A 25 12.18 20.38 0.80
C ASN A 25 12.11 20.51 2.32
N ARG A 26 11.53 21.62 2.77
CA ARG A 26 11.45 21.97 4.20
C ARG A 26 10.03 21.75 4.71
N TYR A 27 9.91 21.05 5.83
CA TYR A 27 8.63 20.67 6.41
C TYR A 27 8.35 21.49 7.66
N PHE A 28 7.11 21.95 7.79
CA PHE A 28 6.70 22.86 8.86
C PHE A 28 5.41 22.38 9.52
N THR A 29 5.28 22.71 10.80
CA THR A 29 4.06 22.51 11.58
C THR A 29 3.69 23.78 12.34
N ARG A 30 2.39 23.98 12.54
CA ARG A 30 1.82 25.03 13.39
C ARG A 30 0.61 24.50 14.12
N LYS A 31 0.52 24.81 15.41
CA LYS A 31 -0.69 24.58 16.19
C LYS A 31 -1.63 25.76 15.98
N GLU A 32 -2.81 25.48 15.44
CA GLU A 32 -3.86 26.45 15.19
C GLU A 32 -5.12 25.99 15.91
N GLU A 33 -5.82 26.90 16.57
CA GLU A 33 -7.11 26.62 17.18
C GLU A 33 -8.17 26.77 16.08
N ILE A 34 -8.72 25.64 15.64
CA ILE A 34 -9.76 25.57 14.61
C ILE A 34 -10.99 24.97 15.29
N ASP A 35 -12.11 25.66 15.24
CA ASP A 35 -13.40 25.22 15.80
C ASP A 35 -13.33 24.80 17.29
N GLY A 36 -12.50 25.50 18.09
CA GLY A 36 -12.32 25.23 19.52
C GLY A 36 -11.43 24.02 19.84
N ALA A 37 -10.84 23.38 18.83
CA ALA A 37 -9.84 22.32 18.98
C ALA A 37 -8.46 22.79 18.52
N MET A 38 -7.40 22.48 19.28
CA MET A 38 -6.03 22.68 18.81
C MET A 38 -5.69 21.64 17.73
N LYS A 39 -5.64 22.07 16.47
CA LYS A 39 -5.25 21.24 15.33
C LYS A 39 -3.84 21.60 14.87
N GLU A 40 -3.06 20.58 14.52
CA GLU A 40 -1.75 20.77 13.91
C GLU A 40 -1.91 20.89 12.39
N LYS A 41 -1.59 22.07 11.85
CA LYS A 41 -1.47 22.30 10.41
C LYS A 41 -0.05 21.98 9.98
N ARG A 42 0.09 21.11 8.98
CA ARG A 42 1.38 20.66 8.43
C ARG A 42 1.48 21.07 6.97
N TRP A 43 2.64 21.53 6.55
CA TRP A 43 2.87 21.90 5.15
C TRP A 43 4.35 21.78 4.77
N VAL A 44 4.59 21.73 3.46
CA VAL A 44 5.92 21.66 2.85
C VAL A 44 6.23 22.95 2.12
N VAL A 45 7.51 23.30 2.06
CA VAL A 45 8.04 24.32 1.16
C VAL A 45 9.13 23.69 0.32
N PHE A 46 8.90 23.63 -0.98
CA PHE A 46 9.83 23.06 -1.95
C PHE A 46 11.06 23.95 -2.11
N LYS A 47 12.21 23.33 -2.40
CA LYS A 47 13.45 24.08 -2.67
C LYS A 47 13.50 24.66 -4.08
N GLY A 48 12.89 23.99 -5.04
CA GLY A 48 12.92 24.32 -6.47
C GLY A 48 11.55 24.21 -7.10
N GLU A 49 11.42 23.38 -8.13
CA GLU A 49 10.13 23.10 -8.78
C GLU A 49 9.14 22.48 -7.80
N GLU A 50 7.90 22.94 -7.87
CA GLU A 50 6.80 22.54 -6.99
C GLU A 50 6.22 21.19 -7.46
N ASP A 51 7.02 20.13 -7.36
CA ASP A 51 6.64 18.78 -7.76
C ASP A 51 6.25 17.93 -6.53
N PRO A 52 4.96 17.64 -6.32
CA PRO A 52 4.50 16.84 -5.19
C PRO A 52 4.96 15.37 -5.27
N THR A 53 5.35 14.87 -6.44
CA THR A 53 5.85 13.49 -6.59
C THR A 53 7.26 13.31 -6.05
N SER A 54 8.00 14.43 -5.88
CA SER A 54 9.34 14.44 -5.29
C SER A 54 9.35 14.19 -3.77
N ILE A 55 8.19 14.28 -3.10
CA ILE A 55 8.08 14.13 -1.65
C ILE A 55 8.22 12.65 -1.27
N PRO A 56 9.14 12.27 -0.36
CA PRO A 56 9.22 10.90 0.13
C PRO A 56 7.93 10.48 0.85
N VAL A 57 7.49 9.22 0.66
CA VAL A 57 6.23 8.71 1.24
C VAL A 57 6.11 8.89 2.76
N GLU A 58 7.23 8.86 3.48
CA GLU A 58 7.26 9.02 4.93
C GLU A 58 6.84 10.43 5.36
N TRP A 59 7.24 11.43 4.56
CA TRP A 59 6.83 12.82 4.71
C TRP A 59 5.38 13.02 4.26
N ILE A 60 4.92 12.32 3.21
CA ILE A 60 3.50 12.32 2.79
C ILE A 60 2.61 11.80 3.92
N CYS A 61 2.96 10.67 4.53
CA CYS A 61 2.23 10.10 5.68
C CYS A 61 2.19 11.06 6.88
N TRP A 62 3.27 11.80 7.13
CA TRP A 62 3.31 12.81 8.18
C TRP A 62 2.45 14.03 7.83
N LEU A 63 2.52 14.55 6.61
CA LEU A 63 1.68 15.67 6.15
C LEU A 63 0.19 15.33 6.26
N ASN A 64 -0.19 14.09 5.91
CA ASN A 64 -1.57 13.60 5.95
C ASN A 64 -2.08 13.28 7.38
N GLY A 65 -1.26 13.45 8.42
CA GLY A 65 -1.66 13.14 9.79
C GLY A 65 -1.64 11.65 10.15
N GLN A 66 -1.34 10.75 9.21
CA GLN A 66 -1.25 9.31 9.45
C GLN A 66 -0.12 8.98 10.44
N ARG A 67 1.00 9.71 10.34
CA ARG A 67 2.09 9.63 11.31
C ARG A 67 2.09 10.85 12.24
N LYS A 68 2.22 10.60 13.54
CA LYS A 68 2.34 11.67 14.57
C LYS A 68 3.75 12.27 14.62
N LYS A 69 4.78 11.43 14.56
CA LYS A 69 6.20 11.84 14.59
C LYS A 69 6.70 12.11 13.17
N ALA A 70 7.58 13.09 13.01
CA ALA A 70 8.24 13.33 11.73
C ALA A 70 9.27 12.22 11.44
N PRO A 71 9.50 11.86 10.18
CA PRO A 71 10.52 10.89 9.83
C PRO A 71 11.92 11.42 10.16
N THR A 72 12.76 10.57 10.75
CA THR A 72 14.14 10.93 11.05
C THR A 72 15.05 10.70 9.83
N PRO A 73 16.17 11.43 9.71
CA PRO A 73 17.12 11.22 8.61
C PRO A 73 17.68 9.79 8.56
N GLU A 74 17.90 9.17 9.72
CA GLU A 74 18.42 7.80 9.82
C GLU A 74 17.42 6.78 9.30
N GLU A 75 16.15 6.85 9.75
CA GLU A 75 15.06 6.00 9.24
C GLU A 75 14.92 6.14 7.72
N MET A 76 15.06 7.35 7.18
CA MET A 76 14.99 7.59 5.73
C MET A 76 16.09 6.86 4.96
N ILE A 77 17.31 6.82 5.49
CA ILE A 77 18.44 6.12 4.85
C ILE A 77 18.18 4.60 4.84
N GLU A 78 17.74 4.04 5.96
CA GLU A 78 17.43 2.62 6.06
C GLU A 78 16.30 2.20 5.11
N LEU A 79 15.24 3.02 5.05
CA LEU A 79 14.10 2.78 4.17
C LEU A 79 14.48 2.82 2.69
N GLU A 80 15.38 3.71 2.30
CA GLU A 80 15.93 3.76 0.94
C GLU A 80 16.78 2.53 0.62
N ALA A 81 17.67 2.12 1.53
CA ALA A 81 18.46 0.90 1.36
C ALA A 81 17.56 -0.33 1.17
N ARG A 82 16.48 -0.42 1.95
CA ARG A 82 15.48 -1.48 1.79
C ARG A 82 14.77 -1.44 0.43
N ARG A 83 14.39 -0.25 -0.04
CA ARG A 83 13.76 -0.08 -1.37
C ARG A 83 14.71 -0.47 -2.50
N GLU A 84 15.98 -0.10 -2.37
CA GLU A 84 17.03 -0.48 -3.32
C GLU A 84 17.16 -2.00 -3.40
N HIS A 85 17.28 -2.66 -2.25
CA HIS A 85 17.42 -4.11 -2.20
C HIS A 85 16.21 -4.84 -2.82
N VAL A 86 14.99 -4.38 -2.53
CA VAL A 86 13.78 -4.92 -3.17
C VAL A 86 13.83 -4.71 -4.69
N ARG A 87 14.26 -3.53 -5.17
CA ARG A 87 14.38 -3.24 -6.59
C ARG A 87 15.37 -4.18 -7.28
N GLN A 88 16.52 -4.42 -6.65
CA GLN A 88 17.55 -5.34 -7.14
C GLN A 88 17.01 -6.77 -7.21
N ASN A 89 16.30 -7.23 -6.18
CA ASN A 89 15.69 -8.57 -6.16
C ASN A 89 14.64 -8.73 -7.27
N VAL A 90 13.79 -7.72 -7.48
CA VAL A 90 12.79 -7.73 -8.56
C VAL A 90 13.48 -7.76 -9.93
N ALA A 91 14.54 -6.98 -10.14
CA ALA A 91 15.30 -6.98 -11.39
C ALA A 91 15.97 -8.34 -11.64
N PHE A 92 16.54 -8.94 -10.60
CA PHE A 92 17.14 -10.27 -10.66
C PHE A 92 16.12 -11.34 -11.05
N LEU A 93 14.95 -11.36 -10.40
CA LEU A 93 13.88 -12.31 -10.70
C LEU A 93 13.38 -12.17 -12.14
N LYS A 94 13.16 -10.95 -12.60
CA LYS A 94 12.75 -10.68 -14.00
C LYS A 94 13.78 -11.18 -15.01
N LYS A 95 15.07 -10.95 -14.74
CA LYS A 95 16.16 -11.43 -15.61
C LYS A 95 16.20 -12.96 -15.66
N LYS A 96 16.12 -13.61 -14.50
CA LYS A 96 16.09 -15.07 -14.41
C LYS A 96 14.90 -15.66 -15.17
N GLU A 97 13.71 -15.10 -14.98
CA GLU A 97 12.50 -15.52 -15.70
C GLU A 97 12.64 -15.32 -17.22
N GLU A 98 13.24 -14.22 -17.66
CA GLU A 98 13.48 -13.97 -19.08
C GLU A 98 14.48 -14.96 -19.69
N GLU A 99 15.54 -15.30 -18.96
CA GLU A 99 16.52 -16.32 -19.36
C GLU A 99 15.89 -17.71 -19.44
N GLU A 100 15.08 -18.10 -18.45
CA GLU A 100 14.27 -19.32 -18.47
C GLU A 100 13.30 -19.32 -19.66
N ARG A 101 12.64 -18.20 -19.94
CA ARG A 101 11.76 -18.07 -21.10
C ARG A 101 12.52 -18.20 -22.42
N LYS A 102 13.74 -17.64 -22.53
CA LYS A 102 14.60 -17.78 -23.72
C LYS A 102 15.09 -19.21 -23.90
N SER A 103 15.50 -19.88 -22.83
CA SER A 103 15.96 -21.28 -22.89
C SER A 103 14.83 -22.26 -23.19
N LEU A 104 13.62 -22.01 -22.66
CA LEU A 104 12.42 -22.79 -22.97
C LEU A 104 11.80 -22.44 -24.34
N GLY A 105 12.04 -21.23 -24.84
CA GLY A 105 11.52 -20.72 -26.12
C GLY A 105 12.10 -21.38 -27.37
N GLY A 106 13.14 -22.22 -27.24
CA GLY A 106 13.63 -23.11 -28.30
C GLY A 106 12.84 -24.41 -28.43
N GLY A 107 12.03 -24.77 -27.42
CA GLY A 107 11.10 -25.89 -27.49
C GLY A 107 9.73 -25.38 -27.90
N ILE A 108 9.26 -25.76 -29.08
CA ILE A 108 7.83 -25.69 -29.43
C ILE A 108 7.08 -26.36 -28.27
N ARG A 109 6.50 -25.56 -27.36
CA ARG A 109 5.44 -26.06 -26.49
C ARG A 109 4.35 -26.41 -27.48
N GLN A 110 4.29 -27.69 -27.85
CA GLN A 110 3.11 -28.26 -28.45
C GLN A 110 2.00 -27.84 -27.52
N ARG A 111 1.22 -26.85 -27.94
CA ARG A 111 -0.05 -26.52 -27.34
C ARG A 111 -0.84 -27.81 -27.53
N LYS A 112 -0.77 -28.72 -26.56
CA LYS A 112 -1.64 -29.88 -26.50
C LYS A 112 -3.02 -29.27 -26.41
N THR A 113 -3.67 -29.20 -27.56
CA THR A 113 -5.09 -28.93 -27.66
C THR A 113 -5.75 -29.90 -26.70
N ILE A 114 -6.40 -29.37 -25.68
CA ILE A 114 -7.15 -30.16 -24.71
C ILE A 114 -8.26 -30.84 -25.53
N SER A 115 -7.97 -32.04 -26.01
CA SER A 115 -8.97 -32.91 -26.61
C SER A 115 -9.86 -33.35 -25.47
N LYS A 116 -11.11 -32.92 -25.55
CA LYS A 116 -12.29 -33.36 -24.81
C LYS A 116 -12.19 -34.88 -24.49
N GLY A 117 -11.60 -35.24 -23.35
CA GLY A 117 -11.29 -36.63 -22.96
C GLY A 117 -9.97 -36.85 -22.21
N GLY A 118 -9.01 -35.94 -22.30
CA GLY A 118 -7.75 -36.02 -21.55
C GLY A 118 -7.84 -35.30 -20.20
N SER A 119 -8.52 -35.91 -19.22
CA SER A 119 -8.52 -35.41 -17.83
C SER A 119 -7.07 -35.42 -17.32
N LEU A 120 -6.47 -34.23 -17.13
CA LEU A 120 -5.27 -34.08 -16.33
C LEU A 120 -5.58 -34.74 -14.98
N ASP A 121 -4.80 -35.74 -14.60
CA ASP A 121 -5.11 -36.60 -13.46
C ASP A 121 -5.31 -35.77 -12.19
N LEU A 122 -6.57 -35.46 -11.88
CA LEU A 122 -6.95 -34.63 -10.73
C LEU A 122 -6.45 -35.25 -9.43
N LYS A 123 -6.29 -36.58 -9.38
CA LYS A 123 -5.76 -37.29 -8.22
C LYS A 123 -4.31 -36.90 -7.96
N SER A 124 -3.46 -36.85 -8.99
CA SER A 124 -2.08 -36.38 -8.86
C SER A 124 -1.97 -34.93 -8.37
N PHE A 125 -2.91 -34.05 -8.79
CA PHE A 125 -2.96 -32.66 -8.33
C PHE A 125 -3.44 -32.54 -6.88
N ILE A 126 -4.47 -33.30 -6.50
CA ILE A 126 -5.02 -33.32 -5.13
C ILE A 126 -4.01 -33.93 -4.15
N GLN A 127 -3.20 -34.91 -4.58
CA GLN A 127 -2.17 -35.53 -3.75
C GLN A 127 -1.05 -34.55 -3.33
N GLN A 128 -0.83 -33.46 -4.09
CA GLN A 128 0.12 -32.41 -3.71
C GLN A 128 -0.33 -31.62 -2.49
N PHE A 129 -1.63 -31.66 -2.17
CA PHE A 129 -2.24 -30.99 -1.04
C PHE A 129 -2.99 -32.01 -0.18
N PRO A 130 -2.32 -32.72 0.73
CA PRO A 130 -2.93 -33.79 1.54
C PRO A 130 -4.18 -33.37 2.33
N SER A 131 -4.33 -32.08 2.63
CA SER A 131 -5.51 -31.52 3.31
C SER A 131 -6.74 -31.32 2.40
N ALA A 132 -6.61 -31.54 1.09
CA ALA A 132 -7.67 -31.33 0.09
C ALA A 132 -8.30 -32.64 -0.40
N SER A 133 -8.01 -33.78 0.22
CA SER A 133 -8.62 -35.07 -0.14
C SER A 133 -10.13 -35.04 0.16
N PHE A 134 -10.95 -34.86 -0.87
CA PHE A 134 -12.38 -35.13 -0.77
C PHE A 134 -12.60 -36.63 -0.61
N ASP A 135 -12.92 -37.07 0.60
CA ASP A 135 -13.42 -38.43 0.88
C ASP A 135 -14.69 -38.69 0.06
N HIS A 136 -14.54 -39.46 -1.03
CA HIS A 136 -15.63 -39.82 -1.94
C HIS A 136 -16.51 -40.96 -1.42
N ASN A 137 -16.61 -41.17 -0.10
CA ASN A 137 -17.40 -42.27 0.47
C ASN A 137 -18.67 -41.78 1.17
N ARG A 138 -19.44 -40.94 0.47
CA ARG A 138 -20.88 -40.81 0.69
C ARG A 138 -21.56 -40.90 -0.68
N GLY A 139 -22.45 -41.88 -0.78
CA GLY A 139 -23.20 -42.19 -1.99
C GLY A 139 -23.87 -40.96 -2.59
N PHE A 140 -23.95 -40.98 -3.91
CA PHE A 140 -24.79 -40.11 -4.70
C PHE A 140 -26.24 -40.25 -4.22
N GLU A 141 -26.70 -39.33 -3.37
CA GLU A 141 -28.13 -39.03 -3.28
C GLU A 141 -28.37 -37.75 -4.08
N GLU A 142 -29.09 -37.96 -5.17
CA GLU A 142 -29.78 -36.95 -5.94
C GLU A 142 -30.84 -36.29 -5.03
N VAL A 143 -30.57 -35.05 -4.61
CA VAL A 143 -31.58 -34.18 -4.00
C VAL A 143 -31.72 -32.96 -4.89
N SER A 144 -32.87 -32.91 -5.57
CA SER A 144 -33.37 -31.76 -6.31
C SER A 144 -33.92 -30.69 -5.38
N ASP A 145 -33.90 -29.47 -5.90
CA ASP A 145 -34.71 -28.28 -5.57
C ASP A 145 -34.53 -27.64 -4.18
N GLU A 146 -33.99 -26.42 -4.13
CA GLU A 146 -34.80 -25.19 -4.17
C GLU A 146 -33.90 -23.94 -4.05
N ILE A 147 -34.30 -22.90 -4.75
CA ILE A 147 -33.70 -21.56 -4.70
C ILE A 147 -34.16 -20.89 -3.39
N ASP A 148 -33.23 -20.56 -2.50
CA ASP A 148 -33.47 -19.52 -1.48
C ASP A 148 -32.33 -18.51 -1.45
N GLY A 149 -32.70 -17.27 -1.75
CA GLY A 149 -31.81 -16.13 -1.78
C GLY A 149 -31.74 -15.49 -0.41
N THR A 150 -30.60 -15.57 0.27
CA THR A 150 -30.29 -14.61 1.35
C THR A 150 -28.81 -14.23 1.37
N LYS A 151 -28.50 -13.13 0.67
CA LYS A 151 -27.73 -11.96 1.11
C LYS A 151 -26.58 -12.22 2.12
N ASN A 152 -25.35 -12.33 1.62
CA ASN A 152 -24.15 -12.04 2.42
C ASN A 152 -23.59 -10.67 2.03
N LYS A 153 -23.89 -9.70 2.88
CA LYS A 153 -23.44 -8.31 2.84
C LYS A 153 -22.19 -8.18 3.73
N ASP A 154 -21.17 -7.54 3.15
CA ASP A 154 -20.06 -6.82 3.78
C ASP A 154 -19.07 -7.59 4.67
N ARG A 155 -17.98 -8.08 4.04
CA ARG A 155 -16.64 -8.08 4.63
C ARG A 155 -15.59 -7.94 3.54
N GLY A 156 -15.17 -6.71 3.25
CA GLY A 156 -14.07 -6.49 2.31
C GLY A 156 -13.91 -5.05 1.84
N SER A 157 -13.89 -4.07 2.73
CA SER A 157 -13.51 -2.70 2.37
C SER A 157 -12.99 -1.94 3.59
N GLU A 158 -11.86 -2.38 4.14
CA GLU A 158 -11.08 -1.53 5.06
C GLU A 158 -9.60 -1.40 4.63
N GLY A 159 -9.13 -2.22 3.68
CA GLY A 159 -7.75 -2.17 3.19
C GLY A 159 -7.49 -1.24 1.99
N GLU A 160 -8.53 -0.97 1.18
CA GLU A 160 -8.37 -0.21 -0.08
C GLU A 160 -8.57 1.30 0.08
N ASP A 161 -9.33 1.74 1.08
CA ASP A 161 -9.66 3.16 1.29
C ASP A 161 -8.48 3.98 1.82
N SER A 162 -7.50 3.35 2.47
CA SER A 162 -6.28 4.00 2.94
C SER A 162 -5.39 4.45 1.78
N TRP A 163 -5.32 3.64 0.72
CA TRP A 163 -4.54 3.94 -0.49
C TRP A 163 -5.22 4.97 -1.39
N ARG A 164 -6.55 4.90 -1.55
CA ARG A 164 -7.29 5.88 -2.37
C ARG A 164 -7.23 7.29 -1.79
N ARG A 165 -7.16 7.43 -0.47
CA ARG A 165 -7.09 8.74 0.20
C ARG A 165 -5.77 9.48 -0.05
N CYS A 166 -4.71 8.79 -0.47
CA CYS A 166 -3.42 9.43 -0.79
C CYS A 166 -3.38 10.08 -2.19
N GLN A 167 -4.33 9.80 -3.08
CA GLN A 167 -4.34 10.34 -4.46
C GLN A 167 -5.26 11.55 -4.65
N GLN A 168 -6.06 11.92 -3.65
CA GLN A 168 -6.97 13.06 -3.75
C GLN A 168 -6.36 14.27 -3.05
N TRP A 169 -5.54 15.03 -3.77
CA TRP A 169 -5.21 16.40 -3.40
C TRP A 169 -6.12 17.39 -4.17
N PRO A 170 -6.48 18.54 -3.57
CA PRO A 170 -7.19 19.62 -4.25
C PRO A 170 -6.33 20.32 -5.31
#